data_AF-A0A1F6URK8-F1
#
_entry.id   AF-A0A1F6URK8-F1
#
_cell.length_a   1.000
_cell.length_b   1.000
_cell.length_c   1.000
_cell.angle_alpha   90.00
_cell.angle_beta   90.00
_cell.angle_gamma   90.00
#
_symmetry.space_group_name_H-M   'P 1'
#
loop_
_entity.id
_entity.type
_entity.pdbx_description
1 polymer ?
#
loop_
_entity_poly.entity_id
_entity_poly.type
_entity_poly.pdbx_seq_one_letter_code
_entity_poly.pdbx_strand_id
1 'polypeptide(L)' 'MRQKLEDEITRFNIFQRSVLGSTDKVKNREDMDIRNYAKYILKEGTTIEKRELLANLRSRIVYKDKTLTLLVN' A
#
# COMPACT_ATOMS: atom_id res chain seq x y z
N MET A 1 7.85 -3.99 -5.03
CA MET A 1 6.87 -3.43 -4.07
C MET A 1 5.63 -4.29 -3.87
N ARG A 2 4.95 -4.74 -4.93
CA ARG A 2 3.72 -5.54 -4.80
C ARG A 2 3.86 -6.74 -3.85
N GLN A 3 4.89 -7.58 -4.05
CA GLN A 3 5.19 -8.71 -3.17
C GLN A 3 5.36 -8.28 -1.69
N LYS A 4 6.06 -7.17 -1.43
CA LYS A 4 6.26 -6.65 -0.07
C LYS A 4 4.94 -6.29 0.62
N LEU A 5 3.99 -5.71 -0.14
CA LEU A 5 2.66 -5.39 0.36
C LEU A 5 1.85 -6.66 0.63
N GLU A 6 1.93 -7.65 -0.25
CA GLU A 6 1.29 -8.97 -0.08
C GLU A 6 1.83 -9.69 1.17
N ASP A 7 3.14 -9.65 1.40
CA ASP A 7 3.78 -10.25 2.58
C ASP A 7 3.37 -9.53 3.88
N GLU A 8 3.23 -8.20 3.87
CA GLU A 8 2.72 -7.44 5.03
C GLU A 8 1.26 -7.71 5.32
N ILE A 9 0.40 -7.76 4.29
CA ILE A 9 -1.01 -8.13 4.45
C ILE A 9 -1.13 -9.54 5.00
N THR A 10 -0.31 -10.48 4.52
CA THR A 10 -0.28 -11.86 5.02
C THR A 10 0.12 -11.91 6.49
N ARG A 11 1.19 -11.20 6.89
CA ARG A 11 1.62 -11.11 8.30
C ARG A 11 0.54 -10.49 9.18
N PHE A 12 -0.12 -9.44 8.70
CA PHE A 12 -1.22 -8.78 9.42
C PHE A 12 -2.40 -9.73 9.61
N ASN A 13 -2.80 -10.48 8.57
CA ASN A 13 -3.87 -11.46 8.64
C ASN A 13 -3.56 -12.60 9.61
N ILE A 14 -2.31 -13.09 9.62
CA ILE A 14 -1.85 -14.10 10.59
C ILE A 14 -1.94 -13.54 12.01
N PHE A 15 -1.48 -12.30 12.23
CA PHE A 15 -1.56 -11.65 13.54
C PHE A 15 -3.01 -11.50 14.03
N GLN A 16 -3.91 -11.01 13.17
CA GLN A 16 -5.35 -10.85 13.48
C GLN A 16 -6.00 -12.17 13.91
N ARG A 17 -5.69 -13.28 13.21
CA ARG A 17 -6.26 -14.58 13.52
C ARG A 17 -5.62 -15.24 14.74
N SER A 18 -4.29 -15.26 14.79
CA SER A 18 -3.54 -16.02 15.79
C SER A 18 -3.40 -15.32 17.13
N VAL A 19 -3.33 -13.98 17.13
CA VAL A 19 -3.12 -13.19 18.36
C VAL A 19 -4.42 -12.56 18.83
N LEU A 20 -5.21 -12.01 17.91
CA LEU A 20 -6.46 -11.29 18.26
C LEU A 20 -7.71 -12.17 18.17
N GLY A 21 -7.59 -13.45 17.78
CA GLY A 21 -8.70 -14.41 17.75
C GLY A 21 -9.85 -14.03 16.78
N SER A 22 -9.59 -13.16 15.82
CA SER A 22 -10.63 -12.64 14.91
C SER A 22 -10.99 -13.70 13.86
N THR A 23 -12.27 -14.10 13.80
CA THR A 23 -12.78 -15.20 12.96
C THR A 23 -13.42 -14.76 11.65
N ASP A 24 -13.41 -13.45 11.35
CA ASP A 24 -14.02 -12.94 10.13
C ASP A 24 -13.32 -13.51 8.89
N LYS A 25 -14.13 -14.15 8.04
CA LYS A 25 -13.70 -14.66 6.75
C LYS A 25 -13.28 -13.46 5.89
N VAL A 26 -11.98 -13.19 5.84
CA VAL A 26 -11.37 -12.25 4.90
C VAL A 26 -11.85 -12.65 3.50
N LYS A 27 -12.80 -11.89 2.95
CA LYS A 27 -13.31 -12.11 1.60
C LYS A 27 -12.15 -11.84 0.64
N ASN A 28 -11.66 -12.89 -0.02
CA ASN A 28 -10.61 -12.86 -1.02
C ASN A 28 -10.82 -11.74 -2.06
N ARG A 29 -10.24 -10.58 -1.79
CA ARG A 29 -10.02 -9.49 -2.76
C ARG A 29 -8.61 -8.96 -2.54
N GLU A 30 -7.62 -9.82 -2.72
CA GLU A 30 -6.20 -9.50 -2.52
C GLU A 30 -5.80 -8.21 -3.27
N ASP A 31 -6.27 -8.02 -4.51
CA ASP A 31 -6.02 -6.78 -5.26
C ASP A 31 -6.64 -5.52 -4.62
N MET A 32 -7.82 -5.65 -3.99
CA MET A 32 -8.47 -4.55 -3.28
C MET A 32 -7.69 -4.22 -2.00
N ASP A 33 -7.21 -5.23 -1.30
CA ASP A 33 -6.43 -5.07 -0.06
C ASP A 33 -5.08 -4.43 -0.35
N ILE A 34 -4.38 -4.84 -1.41
CA ILE A 34 -3.12 -4.21 -1.84
C ILE A 34 -3.33 -2.73 -2.16
N ARG A 35 -4.38 -2.38 -2.90
CA ARG A 35 -4.68 -0.99 -3.25
C ARG A 35 -5.03 -0.16 -2.02
N ASN A 36 -5.84 -0.70 -1.12
CA ASN A 36 -6.23 -0.02 0.12
C ASN A 36 -5.02 0.19 1.02
N TYR A 37 -4.14 -0.80 1.10
CA TYR A 37 -2.91 -0.70 1.87
C TYR A 37 -1.93 0.31 1.26
N ALA A 38 -1.80 0.36 -0.07
CA ALA A 38 -1.05 1.42 -0.74
C ALA A 38 -1.62 2.83 -0.43
N LYS A 39 -2.95 3.00 -0.41
CA LYS A 39 -3.59 4.27 0.00
C LYS A 39 -3.28 4.60 1.46
N TYR A 40 -3.31 3.61 2.35
CA TYR A 40 -2.97 3.79 3.76
C TYR A 40 -1.52 4.27 3.92
N ILE A 41 -0.55 3.64 3.25
CA ILE A 41 0.86 4.09 3.26
C ILE A 41 0.97 5.54 2.79
N LEU A 42 0.28 5.91 1.70
CA LEU A 42 0.29 7.28 1.18
C LEU A 42 -0.33 8.31 2.12
N LYS A 43 -1.23 7.89 3.03
CA LYS A 43 -1.89 8.77 3.99
C LYS A 43 -1.12 8.82 5.32
N GLU A 44 -0.96 7.67 5.96
CA GLU A 44 -0.49 7.53 7.35
C GLU A 44 0.94 7.00 7.46
N GLY A 45 1.52 6.46 6.37
CA GLY A 45 2.88 5.92 6.38
C GLY A 45 3.96 6.98 6.63
N THR A 46 5.13 6.52 7.04
CA THR A 46 6.32 7.36 7.21
C THR A 46 6.77 7.96 5.88
N THR A 47 7.55 9.05 5.94
CA THR A 47 8.14 9.67 4.73
C THR A 47 8.98 8.67 3.92
N ILE A 48 9.61 7.70 4.59
CA ILE A 48 10.44 6.68 3.94
C ILE A 48 9.56 5.68 3.18
N GLU A 49 8.51 5.15 3.80
CA GLU A 49 7.59 4.19 3.15
C GLU A 49 6.85 4.84 1.98
N LYS A 50 6.40 6.09 2.15
CA LYS A 50 5.79 6.88 1.07
C LYS A 50 6.75 7.02 -0.11
N ARG A 51 8.02 7.35 0.16
CA ARG A 51 9.05 7.47 -0.88
C ARG A 51 9.32 6.14 -1.57
N GLU A 52 9.45 5.05 -0.82
CA GLU A 52 9.66 3.71 -1.37
C GLU A 52 8.52 3.29 -2.29
N LEU A 53 7.26 3.50 -1.86
CA LEU A 53 6.08 3.20 -2.66
C LEU A 53 6.06 4.03 -3.97
N LEU A 54 6.27 5.34 -3.87
CA LEU A 54 6.26 6.24 -5.03
C LEU A 54 7.42 5.98 -6.01
N ALA A 55 8.56 5.51 -5.53
CA ALA A 55 9.71 5.16 -6.36
C ALA A 55 9.44 3.99 -7.32
N ASN A 56 8.37 3.21 -7.08
CA ASN A 56 7.98 2.09 -7.95
C ASN A 56 6.99 2.49 -9.05
N LEU A 57 6.59 3.77 -9.15
CA LEU A 57 5.72 4.24 -10.22
C LEU A 57 6.49 4.30 -11.54
N ARG A 58 5.92 3.70 -12.60
CA ARG A 58 6.50 3.77 -13.96
C ARG A 58 6.36 5.17 -14.59
N SER A 59 5.37 5.91 -14.14
CA SER A 59 5.04 7.27 -14.58
C SER A 59 5.94 8.31 -13.93
N ARG A 60 6.25 9.39 -14.66
CA ARG A 60 7.05 10.51 -14.14
C ARG A 60 6.19 11.42 -13.26
N ILE A 61 6.67 11.72 -12.06
CA ILE A 61 6.08 12.75 -11.19
C ILE A 61 6.73 14.10 -11.52
N VAL A 62 5.91 15.13 -11.72
CA VAL A 62 6.35 16.52 -11.96
C VAL A 62 5.82 17.41 -10.85
N TYR A 63 6.73 18.20 -10.26
CA TYR A 63 6.38 19.29 -9.37
C TYR A 63 6.54 20.62 -10.11
N LYS A 64 5.44 21.33 -10.31
CA LYS A 64 5.43 22.64 -10.98
C LYS A 64 4.34 23.49 -10.36
N ASP A 65 4.61 24.77 -10.11
CA ASP A 65 3.62 25.72 -9.59
C ASP A 65 2.91 25.21 -8.33
N LYS A 66 3.69 24.64 -7.40
CA LYS A 66 3.20 23.99 -6.16
C LYS A 66 2.21 22.83 -6.37
N THR A 67 2.10 22.33 -7.60
CA THR A 67 1.22 21.22 -7.99
C THR A 67 2.05 20.00 -8.35
N LEU A 68 1.68 18.84 -7.78
CA LEU A 68 2.25 17.54 -8.14
C LEU A 68 1.36 16.87 -9.18
N THR A 69 1.94 16.50 -10.31
CA THR A 69 1.24 15.81 -11.42
C THR A 69 1.94 14.50 -11.75
N LEU A 70 1.16 13.45 -12.00
CA LEU A 70 1.66 12.19 -12.55
C LEU A 70 1.46 12.19 -14.07
N LEU A 71 2.55 12.13 -14.83
CA LEU A 71 2.49 12.02 -16.29
C LEU A 71 2.29 10.55 -16.69
N VAL A 72 1.19 10.24 -17.36
CA VAL A 72 0.96 8.93 -17.97
C VAL A 72 1.75 8.89 -19.27
N ASN A 73 2.64 7.89 -19.41
CA ASN A 73 3.34 7.64 -20.67
C ASN A 73 2.41 6.96 -21.68
#